data_AF-A0A915YUJ6-F1
#
_entry.id   AF-A0A915YUJ6-F1
#
_cell.length_a   1.000
_cell.length_b   1.000
_cell.length_c   1.000
_cell.angle_alpha   90.00
_cell.angle_beta   90.00
_cell.angle_gamma   90.00
#
_symmetry.space_group_name_H-M   'P 1'
#
loop_
_entity.id
_entity.type
_entity.pdbx_description
1 polymer ?
#
loop_
_entity_poly.entity_id
_entity_poly.type
_entity_poly.pdbx_seq_one_letter_code
_entity_poly.pdbx_strand_id
1 'polypeptide(L)'
;MHVQGPNFVWSNDGYDKLHHWEFYIHRCIDAYSRYIIWIYVGIIPHVIRADLGVEYNLMALVQMLVHENHNDVRAGSLSWRYGNSTSNQRIEAWWSFLRKYISQFWIELFTEIEAAGEWNYFDYINRLKWNTHDAKSHCPSGCPDDN
;
A
#
# COMPACT_ATOMS: atom_id res chain seq x y z
N MET A 1 10.84 -24.05 -6.13
CA MET A 1 9.56 -24.35 -5.46
C MET A 1 8.45 -24.21 -6.48
N HIS A 2 7.56 -25.20 -6.61
CA HIS A 2 6.41 -25.10 -7.50
C HIS A 2 5.27 -24.38 -6.75
N VAL A 3 4.78 -23.26 -7.28
CA VAL A 3 3.69 -22.48 -6.68
C VAL A 3 2.37 -22.97 -7.28
N GLN A 4 1.39 -23.31 -6.44
CA GLN A 4 0.19 -24.07 -6.84
C GLN A 4 -0.91 -23.24 -7.51
N GLY A 5 -0.73 -21.92 -7.58
CA GLY A 5 -1.68 -21.03 -8.21
C GLY A 5 -1.43 -19.58 -7.79
N PRO A 6 -2.16 -18.62 -8.36
CA PRO A 6 -1.96 -17.23 -8.03
C PRO A 6 -2.66 -16.88 -6.70
N ASN A 7 -2.15 -15.85 -6.03
CA ASN A 7 -2.39 -15.46 -4.64
C ASN A 7 -1.96 -16.51 -3.58
N PHE A 8 -1.14 -17.50 -3.94
CA PHE A 8 -0.70 -18.56 -3.01
C PHE A 8 0.63 -18.23 -2.32
N VAL A 9 1.60 -17.69 -3.07
CA VAL A 9 2.90 -17.26 -2.54
C VAL A 9 3.24 -15.91 -3.16
N TRP A 10 3.63 -14.96 -2.31
CA TRP A 10 4.10 -13.66 -2.74
C TRP A 10 5.62 -13.57 -2.57
N SER A 11 6.30 -13.08 -3.62
CA SER A 11 7.74 -12.88 -3.62
C SER A 11 8.04 -11.40 -3.42
N ASN A 12 8.72 -11.06 -2.34
CA ASN A 12 9.13 -9.69 -2.02
C ASN A 12 10.65 -9.56 -2.08
N ASP A 13 11.14 -8.48 -2.68
CA ASP A 13 12.58 -8.17 -2.75
C ASP A 13 12.85 -6.66 -2.84
N GLY A 14 14.08 -6.26 -2.50
CA GLY A 14 14.61 -4.90 -2.60
C GLY A 14 15.59 -4.73 -3.77
N TYR A 15 15.48 -3.62 -4.49
CA TYR A 15 16.37 -3.25 -5.59
C TYR A 15 17.33 -2.14 -5.15
N ASP A 16 18.51 -2.54 -4.69
CA ASP A 16 19.49 -1.64 -4.05
C ASP A 16 20.43 -0.90 -5.03
N LYS A 17 20.26 -1.08 -6.35
CA LYS A 17 21.15 -0.43 -7.33
C LYS A 17 21.09 1.08 -7.32
N LEU A 18 19.99 1.64 -6.80
CA LEU A 18 19.80 3.09 -6.69
C LEU A 18 20.06 3.64 -5.28
N HIS A 19 20.49 2.78 -4.34
CA HIS A 19 20.81 3.16 -2.96
C HIS A 19 21.83 4.31 -2.90
N HIS A 20 22.79 4.35 -3.83
CA HIS A 20 23.79 5.43 -3.87
C HIS A 20 23.17 6.83 -4.02
N TRP A 21 22.01 6.93 -4.66
CA TRP A 21 21.25 8.17 -4.82
C TRP A 21 20.07 8.27 -3.85
N GLU A 22 20.07 7.46 -2.79
CA GLU A 22 19.04 7.41 -1.76
C GLU A 22 17.65 6.98 -2.26
N PHE A 23 17.58 6.32 -3.42
CA PHE A 23 16.36 5.72 -3.95
C PHE A 23 16.31 4.23 -3.62
N TYR A 24 15.23 3.83 -2.97
CA TYR A 24 14.97 2.46 -2.53
C TYR A 24 13.71 1.97 -3.21
N ILE A 25 13.82 0.89 -3.98
CA ILE A 25 12.67 0.29 -4.66
C ILE A 25 12.43 -1.08 -4.04
N HIS A 26 11.28 -1.25 -3.41
CA HIS A 26 10.80 -2.53 -2.93
C HIS A 26 9.59 -2.96 -3.75
N ARG A 27 9.50 -4.24 -4.08
CA ARG A 27 8.36 -4.74 -4.86
C ARG A 27 7.95 -6.11 -4.38
N CYS A 28 6.65 -6.32 -4.33
CA CYS A 28 6.04 -7.61 -4.15
C CYS A 28 5.31 -8.04 -5.42
N ILE A 29 5.57 -9.26 -5.86
CA ILE A 29 4.87 -9.88 -6.99
C ILE A 29 4.20 -11.17 -6.54
N ASP A 30 3.12 -11.53 -7.22
CA ASP A 30 2.60 -12.89 -7.14
C ASP A 30 3.60 -13.86 -7.77
N ALA A 31 4.00 -14.91 -7.03
CA ALA A 31 5.04 -15.82 -7.48
C ALA A 31 4.58 -16.78 -8.58
N TYR A 32 3.27 -16.89 -8.84
CA TYR A 32 2.73 -17.69 -9.93
C TYR A 32 2.45 -16.83 -11.18
N SER A 33 1.63 -15.79 -11.08
CA SER A 33 1.20 -14.94 -12.21
C SER A 33 2.21 -13.88 -12.61
N ARG A 34 3.19 -13.56 -11.75
CA ARG A 34 4.16 -12.47 -11.92
C ARG A 34 3.57 -11.06 -11.91
N TYR A 35 2.30 -10.92 -11.56
CA TYR A 35 1.68 -9.61 -11.40
C TYR A 35 2.21 -8.88 -10.18
N ILE A 36 2.35 -7.56 -10.32
CA ILE A 36 2.77 -6.68 -9.24
C ILE A 36 1.61 -6.55 -8.26
N ILE A 37 1.86 -6.87 -7.00
CA ILE A 37 0.89 -6.71 -5.90
C ILE A 37 1.06 -5.32 -5.32
N TRP A 38 2.31 -4.92 -5.06
CA TRP A 38 2.65 -3.55 -4.69
C TRP A 38 4.09 -3.23 -5.09
N ILE A 39 4.34 -1.94 -5.29
CA ILE A 39 5.68 -1.37 -5.47
C ILE A 39 5.79 -0.14 -4.58
N TYR A 40 6.87 -0.08 -3.81
CA TYR A 40 7.23 1.07 -3.01
C TYR A 40 8.51 1.66 -3.59
N VAL A 41 8.45 2.94 -3.95
CA VAL A 41 9.61 3.73 -4.34
C VAL A 41 9.79 4.79 -3.26
N GLY A 42 10.78 4.58 -2.40
CA GLY A 42 11.13 5.48 -1.32
C GLY A 42 12.36 6.30 -1.66
N ILE A 43 12.38 7.53 -1.19
CA ILE A 43 13.60 8.27 -0.87
C ILE A 43 13.76 8.26 0.63
N ILE A 44 14.98 8.39 1.16
CA ILE A 44 15.17 8.64 2.60
C ILE A 44 14.91 10.12 2.86
N PRO A 45 13.79 10.51 3.51
CA PRO A 45 13.51 11.91 3.78
C PRO A 45 14.28 12.36 5.03
N HIS A 46 14.71 13.62 5.08
CA HIS A 46 15.32 14.18 6.29
C HIS A 46 14.38 14.18 7.50
N VAL A 47 13.07 14.30 7.29
CA VAL A 47 12.06 14.25 8.35
C VAL A 47 10.80 13.59 7.82
N ILE A 48 10.27 12.62 8.57
CA ILE A 48 8.91 12.09 8.35
C ILE A 48 7.95 12.76 9.34
N ARG A 49 6.76 13.11 8.87
CA ARG A 49 5.65 13.60 9.69
C ARG A 49 4.48 12.65 9.60
N ALA A 50 3.91 12.29 10.73
CA ALA A 50 2.69 11.50 10.82
C ALA A 50 1.75 12.06 11.91
N ASP A 51 0.48 11.65 11.88
CA ASP A 51 -0.40 11.84 13.03
C ASP A 51 -0.02 10.91 14.19
N LEU A 52 -0.70 11.10 15.32
CA LEU A 52 -0.50 10.32 16.53
C LEU A 52 -1.20 8.94 16.46
N GLY A 53 -1.04 8.23 15.34
CA GLY A 53 -1.57 6.88 15.15
C GLY A 53 -0.61 5.81 15.71
N VAL A 54 -1.17 4.78 16.36
CA VAL A 54 -0.40 3.65 16.91
C VAL A 54 0.35 2.87 15.81
N GLU A 55 -0.18 2.93 14.59
CA GLU A 55 0.33 2.23 13.40
C GLU A 55 1.74 2.70 12.98
N TYR A 56 2.14 3.92 13.36
CA TYR A 56 3.39 4.53 12.91
C TYR A 56 4.58 4.34 13.86
N ASN A 57 4.39 3.65 14.99
CA ASN A 57 5.44 3.46 16.00
C ASN A 57 6.69 2.77 15.43
N LEU A 58 6.50 1.71 14.63
CA LEU A 58 7.62 1.00 14.01
C LEU A 58 8.37 1.87 13.00
N MET A 59 7.63 2.64 12.20
CA MET A 59 8.20 3.48 11.15
C MET A 59 8.97 4.68 11.74
N ALA A 60 8.47 5.25 12.84
CA ALA A 60 9.18 6.26 13.60
C ALA A 60 10.52 5.75 14.12
N LEU A 61 10.54 4.55 14.72
CA LEU A 61 11.76 3.93 15.23
C LEU A 61 12.77 3.65 14.12
N VAL A 62 12.31 3.09 12.99
CA VAL A 62 13.19 2.83 11.84
C VAL A 62 13.77 4.13 11.29
N GLN A 63 12.95 5.17 11.11
CA GLN A 63 13.43 6.47 10.61
C GLN A 63 14.46 7.12 11.54
N MET A 64 14.23 7.03 12.85
CA MET A 64 15.17 7.55 13.86
C MET A 64 16.48 6.74 13.87
N LEU A 65 16.40 5.41 13.78
CA LEU A 65 17.55 4.51 13.79
C LEU A 65 18.42 4.69 12.54
N VAL A 66 17.82 4.73 11.34
CA VAL A 66 18.57 4.95 10.10
C VAL A 66 19.32 6.29 10.17
N HIS A 67 18.70 7.31 10.77
CA HIS A 67 19.27 8.65 10.88
C HIS A 67 20.16 8.86 12.11
N GLU A 68 20.38 7.85 12.97
CA GLU A 68 21.13 8.02 14.22
C GLU A 68 22.57 8.49 13.99
N ASN A 69 23.20 8.02 12.90
CA ASN A 69 24.60 8.32 12.56
C ASN A 69 24.75 9.36 11.43
N HIS A 70 23.67 10.05 11.05
CA HIS A 70 23.75 11.09 10.01
C HIS A 70 24.40 12.37 10.57
N ASN A 71 25.25 13.03 9.77
CA ASN A 71 25.90 14.30 10.14
C ASN A 71 25.02 15.53 9.87
N ASP A 72 23.70 15.42 10.03
CA ASP A 72 22.75 16.51 9.77
C ASP A 72 21.97 16.92 11.03
N VAL A 73 21.48 18.17 11.05
CA VAL A 73 20.80 18.78 12.21
C VAL A 73 19.52 18.02 12.63
N ARG A 74 19.00 17.15 11.76
CA ARG A 74 17.77 16.38 11.98
C ARG A 74 18.04 14.89 12.21
N ALA A 75 19.28 14.50 12.49
CA ALA A 75 19.66 13.14 12.85
C ALA A 75 18.92 12.62 14.10
N GLY A 76 18.81 11.29 14.21
CA GLY A 76 18.20 10.60 15.34
C GLY A 76 16.74 11.00 15.59
N SER A 77 16.42 11.42 16.82
CA SER A 77 15.05 11.75 17.24
C SER A 77 14.42 12.96 16.56
N LEU A 78 15.21 13.78 15.86
CA LEU A 78 14.72 14.95 15.13
C LEU A 78 14.27 14.63 13.69
N SER A 79 14.49 13.39 13.23
CA SER A 79 14.06 12.90 11.92
C SER A 79 12.59 12.46 11.89
N TRP A 80 11.91 12.49 13.04
CA TRP A 80 10.49 12.19 13.17
C TRP A 80 9.72 13.33 13.85
N ARG A 81 8.53 13.67 13.34
CA ARG A 81 7.66 14.69 13.93
C ARG A 81 6.21 14.24 13.97
N TYR A 82 5.63 14.17 15.16
CA TYR A 82 4.19 14.10 15.29
C TYR A 82 3.54 15.44 14.96
N GLY A 83 2.47 15.40 14.17
CA GLY A 83 1.65 16.55 13.83
C GLY A 83 0.23 16.44 14.36
N ASN A 84 -0.41 17.59 14.59
CA ASN A 84 -1.86 17.64 14.71
C ASN A 84 -2.52 17.31 13.35
N SER A 85 -3.77 16.85 13.37
CA SER A 85 -4.56 16.53 12.17
C SER A 85 -4.61 17.70 11.18
N THR A 86 -4.69 18.94 11.68
CA THR A 86 -4.68 20.15 10.84
C THR A 86 -3.38 20.36 10.06
N SER A 87 -2.28 19.70 10.42
CA SER A 87 -1.05 19.71 9.62
C SER A 87 -0.95 18.57 8.62
N ASN A 88 -1.86 17.60 8.66
CA ASN A 88 -1.93 16.47 7.71
C ASN A 88 -2.81 16.79 6.48
N GLN A 89 -3.24 18.04 6.33
CA GLN A 89 -4.07 18.49 5.20
C GLN A 89 -3.51 18.11 3.82
N ARG A 90 -2.18 18.05 3.65
CA ARG A 90 -1.57 17.68 2.36
C ARG A 90 -1.82 16.21 2.01
N ILE A 91 -1.66 15.30 2.99
CA ILE A 91 -1.89 13.88 2.75
C ILE A 91 -3.40 13.60 2.65
N GLU A 92 -4.23 14.29 3.44
CA GLU A 92 -5.69 14.21 3.36
C GLU A 92 -6.24 14.74 2.02
N ALA A 93 -5.67 15.83 1.50
CA ALA A 93 -6.00 16.35 0.16
C ALA A 93 -5.61 15.35 -0.93
N TRP A 94 -4.47 14.69 -0.81
CA TRP A 94 -4.06 13.64 -1.73
C TRP A 94 -4.98 12.41 -1.64
N TRP A 95 -5.36 11.97 -0.44
CA TRP A 95 -6.37 10.91 -0.27
C TRP A 95 -7.70 11.26 -0.93
N SER A 96 -8.11 12.53 -0.88
CA SER A 96 -9.31 13.02 -1.56
C SER A 96 -9.17 12.95 -3.08
N PHE A 97 -7.99 13.27 -3.64
CA PHE A 97 -7.70 13.11 -5.06
C PHE A 97 -7.74 11.63 -5.48
N LEU A 98 -7.05 10.76 -4.75
CA LEU A 98 -7.04 9.32 -5.00
C LEU A 98 -8.46 8.76 -5.01
N ARG A 99 -9.25 9.14 -4.00
CA ARG A 99 -10.66 8.74 -3.90
C ARG A 99 -11.43 9.16 -5.13
N LYS A 100 -11.37 10.45 -5.48
CA LYS A 100 -12.18 11.02 -6.56
C LYS A 100 -11.85 10.43 -7.93
N TYR A 101 -10.59 10.18 -8.24
CA TYR A 101 -10.18 9.87 -9.61
C TYR A 101 -9.83 8.40 -9.85
N ILE A 102 -9.41 7.67 -8.82
CA ILE A 102 -8.89 6.30 -8.99
C ILE A 102 -9.79 5.30 -8.29
N SER A 103 -10.16 5.54 -7.03
CA SER A 103 -10.85 4.51 -6.23
C SER A 103 -12.37 4.64 -6.19
N GLN A 104 -12.97 5.73 -6.69
CA GLN A 104 -14.42 5.94 -6.61
C GLN A 104 -15.20 4.83 -7.32
N PHE A 105 -14.79 4.48 -8.55
CA PHE A 105 -15.39 3.38 -9.32
C PHE A 105 -15.40 2.07 -8.53
N TRP A 106 -14.26 1.70 -7.94
CA TRP A 106 -14.14 0.45 -7.19
C TRP A 106 -15.02 0.43 -5.94
N ILE A 107 -15.12 1.57 -5.25
CA ILE A 107 -15.99 1.70 -4.07
C ILE A 107 -17.46 1.51 -4.47
N GLU A 108 -17.89 2.16 -5.56
CA GLU A 108 -19.26 2.02 -6.07
C GLU A 108 -19.54 0.57 -6.47
N LEU A 109 -18.65 -0.04 -7.26
CA LEU A 109 -18.76 -1.44 -7.68
C LEU A 109 -18.89 -2.40 -6.49
N PHE A 110 -18.02 -2.29 -5.48
CA PHE A 110 -18.07 -3.19 -4.33
C PHE A 110 -19.32 -2.96 -3.47
N THR A 111 -19.79 -1.71 -3.38
CA THR A 111 -21.05 -1.39 -2.68
C THR A 111 -22.24 -2.00 -3.40
N GLU A 112 -22.24 -2.03 -4.73
CA GLU A 112 -23.30 -2.67 -5.52
C GLU A 112 -23.31 -4.19 -5.33
N ILE A 113 -22.14 -4.84 -5.35
CA ILE A 113 -21.99 -6.28 -5.11
C ILE A 113 -22.47 -6.65 -3.69
N GLU A 114 -22.15 -5.82 -2.70
CA GLU A 114 -22.67 -5.95 -1.33
C GLU A 114 -24.20 -5.85 -1.29
N ALA A 115 -24.76 -4.83 -1.96
CA ALA A 115 -26.20 -4.60 -1.99
C ALA A 115 -26.97 -5.71 -2.72
N ALA A 116 -26.35 -6.34 -3.73
CA ALA A 116 -26.89 -7.51 -4.43
C ALA A 116 -26.87 -8.80 -3.56
N GLY A 117 -26.19 -8.77 -2.40
CA GLY A 117 -26.03 -9.93 -1.54
C GLY A 117 -25.02 -10.96 -2.05
N GLU A 118 -24.26 -10.61 -3.10
CA GLU A 118 -23.24 -11.48 -3.71
C GLU A 118 -21.94 -11.51 -2.88
N TRP A 119 -21.71 -10.46 -2.08
CA TRP A 119 -20.61 -10.40 -1.15
C TRP A 119 -21.07 -9.91 0.22
N ASN A 120 -20.49 -10.51 1.27
CA ASN A 120 -20.76 -10.14 2.65
C ASN A 120 -19.44 -10.17 3.41
N TYR A 121 -18.98 -9.00 3.89
CA TYR A 121 -17.74 -8.87 4.64
C TYR A 121 -17.68 -9.80 5.85
N PHE A 122 -18.80 -10.02 6.54
CA PHE A 122 -18.87 -10.83 7.75
C PHE A 122 -18.93 -12.33 7.45
N ASP A 123 -19.24 -12.73 6.22
CA ASP A 123 -19.22 -14.12 5.80
C ASP A 123 -17.78 -14.59 5.52
N TYR A 124 -17.36 -15.56 6.33
CA TYR A 124 -16.05 -16.19 6.21
C TYR A 124 -15.83 -16.87 4.85
N ILE A 125 -16.87 -17.47 4.27
CA ILE A 125 -16.79 -18.15 2.97
C ILE A 125 -16.57 -17.14 1.84
N ASN A 126 -17.23 -15.98 1.88
CA ASN A 126 -17.04 -14.93 0.88
C ASN A 126 -15.63 -14.34 0.93
N ARG A 127 -15.07 -14.15 2.13
CA ARG A 127 -13.67 -13.73 2.30
C ARG A 127 -12.67 -14.76 1.76
N LEU A 128 -12.94 -16.05 1.89
CA LEU A 128 -12.08 -17.09 1.32
C LEU A 128 -12.14 -17.12 -0.21
N LYS A 129 -13.35 -17.12 -0.79
CA LYS A 129 -13.56 -17.14 -2.25
C LYS A 129 -12.89 -15.96 -2.97
N TRP A 130 -12.96 -14.77 -2.40
CA TRP A 130 -12.30 -13.58 -2.95
C TRP A 130 -10.77 -13.72 -3.00
N ASN A 131 -10.19 -14.35 -1.98
CA ASN A 131 -8.74 -14.60 -1.93
C ASN A 131 -8.31 -15.75 -2.86
N THR A 132 -9.22 -16.59 -3.30
CA THR A 132 -8.97 -17.75 -4.17
C THR A 132 -9.62 -17.60 -5.54
N HIS A 133 -9.08 -16.72 -6.40
CA HIS A 133 -9.20 -16.76 -7.86
C HIS A 133 -10.58 -16.81 -8.57
N ASP A 134 -11.71 -16.86 -7.87
CA ASP A 134 -13.05 -16.87 -8.47
C ASP A 134 -13.56 -15.46 -8.84
N ALA A 135 -12.82 -14.40 -8.47
CA ALA A 135 -13.22 -13.01 -8.74
C ALA A 135 -13.26 -12.64 -10.25
N LYS A 136 -12.71 -13.48 -11.14
CA LYS A 136 -12.73 -13.23 -12.59
C LYS A 136 -14.11 -13.42 -13.24
N SER A 137 -15.07 -14.06 -12.57
CA SER A 137 -16.39 -14.32 -13.18
C SER A 137 -17.41 -13.19 -13.00
N HIS A 138 -17.12 -12.16 -12.19
CA HIS A 138 -18.06 -11.08 -11.85
C HIS A 138 -17.63 -9.69 -12.36
N CYS A 139 -16.62 -9.60 -13.23
CA CYS A 139 -16.22 -8.31 -13.79
C CYS A 139 -17.29 -7.81 -14.77
N PRO A 140 -17.97 -6.67 -14.51
CA PRO A 140 -18.94 -6.13 -15.44
C PRO A 140 -18.24 -5.67 -16.73
N SER A 141 -18.90 -5.86 -17.88
CA SER A 141 -18.45 -5.37 -19.17
C SER A 141 -18.36 -3.83 -19.14
N GLY A 142 -17.16 -3.30 -18.91
CA GLY A 142 -16.90 -1.87 -18.71
C GLY A 142 -15.71 -1.54 -17.80
N CYS A 143 -14.95 -2.53 -17.33
CA CYS A 143 -13.71 -2.28 -16.58
C CYS A 143 -12.69 -1.53 -17.45
N PRO A 144 -11.87 -0.60 -16.92
CA PRO A 144 -11.00 0.28 -17.70
C PRO A 144 -9.82 -0.38 -18.45
N ASP A 145 -9.78 -1.69 -18.60
CA ASP A 145 -8.62 -2.43 -19.10
C ASP A 145 -8.63 -2.72 -20.62
N ASP A 146 -9.52 -2.09 -21.38
CA ASP A 146 -9.50 -2.15 -22.85
C ASP A 146 -8.79 -0.92 -23.44
N ASN A 147 -7.45 -0.86 -23.30
CA ASN A 147 -6.53 -0.14 -24.20
C ASN A 147 -5.08 -0.64 -24.06
#